data_AF-A0A1F3Q8I4-F1
#
_entry.id   AF-A0A1F3Q8I4-F1
#
_cell.length_a   1.000
_cell.length_b   1.000
_cell.length_c   1.000
_cell.angle_alpha   90.00
_cell.angle_beta   90.00
_cell.angle_gamma   90.00
#
_symmetry.space_group_name_H-M   'P 1'
#
loop_
_entity.id
_entity.type
_entity.pdbx_description
1 polymer ?
#
loop_
_entity_poly.entity_id
_entity_poly.type
_entity_poly.pdbx_seq_one_letter_code
_entity_poly.pdbx_strand_id
1 'polypeptide(L)'
;MDQKNNHFYLEEVFKEPVEIFSFEYKGVEEMKDNCLFVLDTNILLVPFYTSEKSFSFVKDIYTSLKEQNRLFIPARVAREFAKNRPNKLGDLYLHLRQISSKMNSGNFDIKEFPLLESNKDFIELKKIFDEIKSLIKKSRKQFEIIDKQINDWNWDDPISREYKKIFTKEIIIEISKSREDVVKDLESRIKYKIAPGYKDSSKIDDGIGDLIIWQTILELGKKLKKDIIFVSNETKNDWFHKQDNIALYPRFELYDEYRSYTEGNCVNFINYLQFLELGKVPKETIDRVKDK
;
A
#
# COMPACT_ATOMS: atom_id res chain seq x y z
N MET A 1 -0.65 -30.90 24.32
CA MET A 1 -0.99 -30.56 25.73
C MET A 1 -2.07 -29.52 25.65
N ASP A 2 -3.24 -29.83 26.18
CA ASP A 2 -4.43 -28.99 26.14
C ASP A 2 -4.15 -27.71 26.97
N GLN A 3 -3.74 -26.62 26.31
CA GLN A 3 -3.61 -25.33 26.99
C GLN A 3 -5.03 -24.90 27.38
N LYS A 4 -5.38 -25.10 28.66
CA LYS A 4 -6.61 -24.61 29.30
C LYS A 4 -6.95 -23.22 28.76
N ASN A 5 -8.22 -22.99 28.43
CA ASN A 5 -8.71 -21.65 28.08
C ASN A 5 -8.29 -20.66 29.17
N ASN A 6 -7.56 -19.62 28.78
CA ASN A 6 -7.26 -18.50 29.65
C ASN A 6 -8.51 -17.63 29.73
N HIS A 7 -9.30 -17.84 30.78
CA HIS A 7 -10.48 -17.02 31.05
C HIS A 7 -10.14 -15.59 31.47
N PHE A 8 -8.87 -15.31 31.80
CA PHE A 8 -8.36 -14.02 32.23
C PHE A 8 -7.54 -13.32 31.13
N TYR A 9 -7.74 -13.67 29.85
CA TYR A 9 -6.98 -13.07 28.73
C TYR A 9 -7.06 -11.54 28.69
N LEU A 10 -8.14 -10.93 29.20
CA LEU A 10 -8.28 -9.47 29.29
C LEU A 10 -7.20 -8.84 30.19
N GLU A 11 -6.75 -9.54 31.24
CA GLU A 11 -5.66 -9.09 32.11
C GLU A 11 -4.29 -9.14 31.40
N GLU A 12 -4.15 -10.02 30.40
CA GLU A 12 -2.93 -10.11 29.58
C GLU A 12 -2.90 -9.06 28.47
N VAL A 13 -4.06 -8.69 27.93
CA VAL A 13 -4.22 -7.67 26.87
C VAL A 13 -4.15 -6.27 27.48
N PHE A 14 -4.92 -6.01 28.54
CA PHE A 14 -5.05 -4.70 29.18
C PHE A 14 -4.38 -4.70 30.56
N LYS A 15 -3.05 -4.73 30.57
CA LYS A 15 -2.23 -4.96 31.77
C LYS A 15 -2.32 -3.83 32.80
N GLU A 16 -2.65 -2.62 32.36
CA GLU A 16 -2.63 -1.41 33.18
C GLU A 16 -4.00 -0.73 33.14
N PRO A 17 -4.99 -1.25 33.88
CA PRO A 17 -6.39 -0.81 33.76
C PRO A 17 -6.63 0.64 34.18
N VAL A 18 -5.76 1.23 35.00
CA VAL A 18 -5.84 2.67 35.34
C VAL A 18 -5.57 3.53 34.12
N GLU A 19 -4.54 3.17 33.34
CA GLU A 19 -4.10 3.90 32.15
C GLU A 19 -5.13 3.88 31.03
N ILE A 20 -6.03 2.88 31.00
CA ILE A 20 -7.17 2.86 30.07
C ILE A 20 -8.02 4.13 30.18
N PHE A 21 -8.16 4.68 31.40
CA PHE A 21 -8.98 5.85 31.66
C PHE A 21 -8.16 7.13 31.82
N SER A 22 -6.92 7.04 32.30
CA SER A 22 -6.10 8.22 32.63
C SER A 22 -5.14 8.65 31.52
N PHE A 23 -4.75 7.76 30.61
CA PHE A 23 -3.75 8.08 29.61
C PHE A 23 -4.34 8.94 28.48
N GLU A 24 -3.68 10.07 28.21
CA GLU A 24 -4.04 10.96 27.11
C GLU A 24 -3.31 10.55 25.82
N TYR A 25 -4.05 9.98 24.87
CA TYR A 25 -3.51 9.62 23.57
C TYR A 25 -3.34 10.85 22.69
N LYS A 26 -2.15 11.00 22.11
CA LYS A 26 -1.83 12.09 21.19
C LYS A 26 -2.50 11.89 19.83
N GLY A 27 -2.96 12.97 19.23
CA GLY A 27 -3.47 12.97 17.86
C GLY A 27 -2.35 13.01 16.81
N VAL A 28 -2.70 12.73 15.55
CA VAL A 28 -1.76 12.83 14.41
C VAL A 28 -1.11 14.22 14.32
N GLU A 29 -1.88 15.29 14.49
CA GLU A 29 -1.38 16.67 14.41
C GLU A 29 -0.34 17.01 15.48
N GLU A 30 -0.44 16.40 16.66
CA GLU A 30 0.52 16.58 17.75
C GLU A 30 1.80 15.76 17.51
N MET A 31 1.66 14.57 16.92
CA MET A 31 2.77 13.64 16.70
C MET A 31 3.59 13.94 15.43
N LYS A 32 2.97 14.52 14.39
CA LYS A 32 3.50 14.56 13.02
C LYS A 32 4.89 15.18 12.86
N ASP A 33 5.35 16.00 13.80
CA ASP A 33 6.65 16.68 13.73
C ASP A 33 7.76 15.91 14.48
N ASN A 34 7.41 15.01 15.40
CA ASN A 34 8.37 14.30 16.26
C ASN A 34 8.13 12.78 16.38
N CYS A 35 7.37 12.19 15.46
CA CYS A 35 7.15 10.75 15.37
C CYS A 35 8.02 10.08 14.30
N LEU A 36 8.06 8.75 14.34
CA LEU A 36 8.54 7.92 13.24
C LEU A 36 7.36 7.54 12.35
N PHE A 37 7.61 7.36 11.05
CA PHE A 37 6.67 6.84 10.08
C PHE A 37 7.06 5.41 9.72
N VAL A 38 6.12 4.50 9.89
CA VAL A 38 6.28 3.09 9.49
C VAL A 38 5.32 2.81 8.34
N LEU A 39 5.84 2.36 7.19
CA LEU A 39 4.99 2.09 6.02
C LEU A 39 4.63 0.62 5.91
N ASP A 40 3.39 0.37 5.52
CA ASP A 40 2.88 -0.95 5.15
C ASP A 40 3.17 -1.30 3.67
N THR A 41 3.04 -2.58 3.31
CA THR A 41 3.22 -3.06 1.93
C THR A 41 2.22 -2.45 0.97
N ASN A 42 0.95 -2.30 1.37
CA ASN A 42 -0.05 -1.75 0.48
C ASN A 42 0.29 -0.31 0.05
N ILE A 43 0.95 0.46 0.91
CA ILE A 43 1.43 1.82 0.64
C ILE A 43 2.55 1.80 -0.40
N LEU A 44 3.50 0.87 -0.27
CA LEU A 44 4.59 0.69 -1.24
C LEU A 44 4.10 0.25 -2.62
N LEU A 45 2.91 -0.33 -2.71
CA LEU A 45 2.32 -0.77 -3.97
C LEU A 45 1.43 0.29 -4.64
N VAL A 46 1.01 1.34 -3.92
CA VAL A 46 0.17 2.42 -4.49
C VAL A 46 0.80 3.06 -5.73
N PRO A 47 2.12 3.35 -5.77
CA PRO A 47 2.72 4.00 -6.92
C PRO A 47 2.56 3.28 -8.27
N PHE A 48 2.30 1.96 -8.28
CA PHE A 48 2.06 1.21 -9.52
C PHE A 48 0.78 1.64 -10.27
N TYR A 49 -0.13 2.34 -9.59
CA TYR A 49 -1.41 2.79 -10.15
C TYR A 49 -1.54 4.32 -10.27
N THR A 50 -0.57 5.07 -9.76
CA THR A 50 -0.63 6.54 -9.73
C THR A 50 0.15 7.17 -10.89
N SER A 51 -0.02 8.48 -11.05
CA SER A 51 0.71 9.23 -12.07
C SER A 51 2.18 9.41 -11.68
N GLU A 52 3.05 9.64 -12.66
CA GLU A 52 4.47 9.97 -12.41
C GLU A 52 4.62 11.17 -11.47
N LYS A 53 3.77 12.20 -11.64
CA LYS A 53 3.72 13.37 -10.76
C LYS A 53 3.31 13.00 -9.33
N SER A 54 2.35 12.10 -9.15
CA SER A 54 1.96 11.62 -7.82
C SER A 54 3.12 10.85 -7.18
N PHE A 55 3.81 10.01 -7.95
CA PHE A 55 4.95 9.25 -7.45
C PHE A 55 6.14 10.14 -7.09
N SER A 56 6.39 11.23 -7.82
CA SER A 56 7.46 12.17 -7.46
C SER A 56 7.26 12.79 -6.08
N PHE A 57 6.03 13.20 -5.74
CA PHE A 57 5.74 13.72 -4.39
C PHE A 57 5.96 12.66 -3.30
N VAL A 58 5.56 11.42 -3.55
CA VAL A 58 5.77 10.30 -2.60
C VAL A 58 7.26 10.07 -2.36
N LYS A 59 8.04 10.07 -3.45
CA LYS A 59 9.49 9.99 -3.38
C LYS A 59 10.07 11.14 -2.55
N ASP A 60 9.60 12.36 -2.74
CA ASP A 60 10.09 13.52 -2.00
C ASP A 60 9.77 13.41 -0.50
N ILE A 61 8.56 12.96 -0.15
CA ILE A 61 8.16 12.70 1.24
C ILE A 61 9.06 11.63 1.86
N TYR A 62 9.24 10.48 1.19
CA TYR A 62 10.08 9.40 1.70
C TYR A 62 11.54 9.83 1.86
N THR A 63 12.06 10.61 0.91
CA THR A 63 13.43 11.13 0.97
C THR A 63 13.59 12.07 2.15
N SER A 64 12.65 13.00 2.34
CA SER A 64 12.68 13.94 3.47
C SER A 64 12.59 13.22 4.82
N LEU A 65 11.69 12.23 4.96
CA LEU A 65 11.57 11.44 6.19
C LEU A 65 12.81 10.59 6.44
N LYS A 66 13.43 10.03 5.39
CA LYS A 66 14.71 9.32 5.48
C LYS A 66 15.81 10.23 5.99
N GLU A 67 15.98 11.42 5.42
CA GLU A 67 17.01 12.39 5.83
C GLU A 67 16.84 12.84 7.29
N GLN A 68 15.61 12.87 7.78
CA GLN A 68 15.28 13.16 9.17
C GLN A 68 15.43 11.94 10.12
N ASN A 69 15.78 10.76 9.60
CA ASN A 69 15.80 9.48 10.35
C ASN A 69 14.43 9.09 10.93
N ARG A 70 13.36 9.36 10.18
CA ARG A 70 11.97 9.15 10.60
C ARG A 70 11.23 8.13 9.74
N LEU A 71 11.84 7.56 8.71
CA LEU A 71 11.20 6.57 7.84
C LEU A 71 11.68 5.16 8.16
N PHE A 72 10.74 4.23 8.36
CA PHE A 72 11.04 2.82 8.60
C PHE A 72 10.05 1.91 7.86
N ILE A 73 10.48 0.70 7.53
CA ILE A 73 9.60 -0.40 7.10
C ILE A 73 9.99 -1.70 7.81
N PRO A 74 9.04 -2.53 8.25
CA PRO A 74 9.34 -3.88 8.68
C PRO A 74 9.90 -4.71 7.52
N ALA A 75 10.84 -5.61 7.79
CA ALA A 75 11.39 -6.50 6.77
C ALA A 75 10.30 -7.41 6.15
N ARG A 76 9.24 -7.72 6.90
CA ARG A 76 8.05 -8.37 6.38
C ARG A 76 7.40 -7.57 5.24
N VAL A 77 7.33 -6.24 5.37
CA VAL A 77 6.79 -5.36 4.33
C VAL A 77 7.61 -5.44 3.04
N ALA A 78 8.94 -5.49 3.15
CA ALA A 78 9.83 -5.65 2.00
C ALA A 78 9.65 -7.02 1.31
N ARG A 79 9.48 -8.10 2.08
CA ARG A 79 9.22 -9.45 1.55
C ARG A 79 7.87 -9.53 0.83
N GLU A 80 6.84 -8.91 1.39
CA GLU A 80 5.52 -8.87 0.76
C GLU A 80 5.50 -7.97 -0.48
N PHE A 81 6.21 -6.85 -0.47
CA PHE A 81 6.44 -6.06 -1.67
C PHE A 81 7.08 -6.91 -2.76
N ALA A 82 8.14 -7.66 -2.44
CA ALA A 82 8.82 -8.53 -3.38
C ALA A 82 7.90 -9.61 -3.99
N LYS A 83 7.00 -10.18 -3.16
CA LYS A 83 6.01 -11.16 -3.60
C LYS A 83 4.91 -10.55 -4.48
N ASN A 84 4.46 -9.33 -4.16
CA ASN A 84 3.30 -8.71 -4.81
C ASN A 84 3.66 -7.86 -6.03
N ARG A 85 4.89 -7.34 -6.12
CA ARG A 85 5.38 -6.51 -7.24
C ARG A 85 5.13 -7.18 -8.61
N PRO A 86 5.47 -8.46 -8.85
CA PRO A 86 5.23 -9.10 -10.15
C PRO A 86 3.76 -9.07 -10.57
N ASN A 87 2.83 -9.24 -9.62
CA ASN A 87 1.40 -9.19 -9.90
C ASN A 87 0.98 -7.78 -10.34
N LYS A 88 1.48 -6.74 -9.67
CA LYS A 88 1.20 -5.34 -10.04
C LYS A 88 1.70 -4.99 -11.44
N LEU A 89 2.89 -5.46 -11.80
CA LEU A 89 3.42 -5.32 -13.15
C LEU A 89 2.63 -6.14 -14.17
N GLY A 90 2.21 -7.35 -13.80
CA GLY A 90 1.32 -8.19 -14.60
C GLY A 90 -0.01 -7.51 -14.90
N ASP A 91 -0.66 -6.89 -13.90
CA ASP A 91 -1.90 -6.13 -14.07
C ASP A 91 -1.72 -4.98 -15.06
N LEU A 92 -0.63 -4.20 -14.92
CA LEU A 92 -0.29 -3.11 -15.82
C LEU A 92 -0.10 -3.62 -17.26
N TYR A 93 0.66 -4.70 -17.42
CA TYR A 93 0.91 -5.34 -18.72
C TYR A 93 -0.38 -5.84 -19.37
N LEU A 94 -1.24 -6.52 -18.60
CA LEU A 94 -2.53 -7.01 -19.07
C LEU A 94 -3.45 -5.86 -19.50
N HIS A 95 -3.52 -4.78 -18.73
CA HIS A 95 -4.33 -3.61 -19.05
C HIS A 95 -3.89 -2.96 -20.36
N LEU A 96 -2.58 -2.78 -20.56
CA LEU A 96 -2.04 -2.23 -21.82
C LEU A 96 -2.40 -3.11 -23.02
N ARG A 97 -2.29 -4.43 -22.90
CA ARG A 97 -2.68 -5.36 -23.98
C ARG A 97 -4.18 -5.36 -24.25
N GLN A 98 -5.02 -5.21 -23.24
CA GLN A 98 -6.47 -5.08 -23.41
C GLN A 98 -6.86 -3.78 -24.14
N ILE A 99 -6.17 -2.67 -23.88
CA ILE A 99 -6.36 -1.43 -24.65
C ILE A 99 -5.93 -1.65 -26.10
N SER A 100 -4.77 -2.28 -26.31
CA SER A 100 -4.24 -2.60 -27.63
C SER A 100 -5.18 -3.47 -28.46
N SER A 101 -5.79 -4.49 -27.87
CA SER A 101 -6.73 -5.37 -28.56
C SER A 101 -8.05 -4.67 -28.92
N LYS A 102 -8.56 -3.80 -28.05
CA LYS A 102 -9.81 -3.04 -28.28
C LYS A 102 -9.70 -2.05 -29.44
N MET A 103 -8.51 -1.54 -29.77
CA MET A 103 -8.30 -0.67 -30.93
C MET A 103 -8.64 -1.33 -32.28
N ASN A 104 -8.76 -2.67 -32.32
CA ASN A 104 -9.07 -3.41 -33.54
C ASN A 104 -10.57 -3.56 -33.82
N SER A 105 -11.43 -2.95 -33.00
CA SER A 105 -12.89 -3.13 -33.08
C SER A 105 -13.60 -2.21 -34.09
N GLY A 106 -12.90 -1.23 -34.68
CA GLY A 106 -13.47 -0.35 -35.70
C GLY A 106 -13.27 -0.87 -37.13
N ASN A 107 -14.35 -0.93 -37.92
CA ASN A 107 -14.26 -1.22 -39.35
C ASN A 107 -14.07 0.09 -40.13
N PHE A 108 -12.83 0.36 -40.56
CA PHE A 108 -12.47 1.54 -41.35
C PHE A 108 -12.24 1.20 -42.83
N ASP A 109 -12.84 0.11 -43.31
CA ASP A 109 -12.84 -0.26 -44.73
C ASP A 109 -14.18 0.12 -45.37
N ILE A 110 -14.16 1.18 -46.16
CA ILE A 110 -15.32 1.66 -46.93
C ILE A 110 -15.36 0.92 -48.26
N LYS A 111 -16.46 0.23 -48.56
CA LYS A 111 -16.69 -0.38 -49.87
C LYS A 111 -16.69 0.68 -50.97
N GLU A 112 -16.27 0.31 -52.17
CA GLU A 112 -16.37 1.20 -53.32
C GLU A 112 -17.83 1.30 -53.76
N PHE A 113 -18.31 2.54 -53.91
CA PHE A 113 -19.63 2.85 -54.43
C PHE A 113 -19.45 3.66 -55.71
N PRO A 114 -19.66 3.06 -56.90
CA PRO A 114 -19.45 3.75 -58.18
C PRO A 114 -20.19 5.09 -58.30
N LEU A 115 -21.39 5.20 -57.70
CA LEU A 115 -22.18 6.45 -57.67
C LEU A 115 -21.53 7.59 -56.88
N LEU A 116 -20.59 7.29 -55.98
CA LEU A 116 -19.95 8.25 -55.09
C LEU A 116 -18.46 8.49 -55.42
N GLU A 117 -17.92 7.86 -56.47
CA GLU A 117 -16.49 7.97 -56.82
C GLU A 117 -16.02 9.41 -57.06
N SER A 118 -16.88 10.25 -57.64
CA SER A 118 -16.59 11.67 -57.88
C SER A 118 -17.10 12.60 -56.77
N ASN A 119 -17.77 12.06 -55.74
CA ASN A 119 -18.29 12.87 -54.64
C ASN A 119 -17.13 13.31 -53.73
N LYS A 120 -16.96 14.63 -53.57
CA LYS A 120 -15.86 15.22 -52.80
C LYS A 120 -15.85 14.78 -51.33
N ASP A 121 -17.03 14.69 -50.71
CA ASP A 121 -17.17 14.28 -49.31
C ASP A 121 -16.83 12.80 -49.12
N PHE A 122 -17.20 11.95 -50.08
CA PHE A 122 -16.85 10.53 -50.06
C PHE A 122 -15.34 10.28 -50.22
N ILE A 123 -14.67 11.06 -51.09
CA ILE A 123 -13.21 11.05 -51.23
C ILE A 123 -12.54 11.47 -49.92
N GLU A 124 -13.04 12.54 -49.28
CA GLU A 124 -12.47 13.03 -48.03
C GLU A 124 -12.69 12.04 -46.87
N LEU A 125 -13.87 11.42 -46.80
CA LEU A 125 -14.16 10.35 -45.84
C LEU A 125 -13.18 9.17 -45.96
N LYS A 126 -12.87 8.73 -47.19
CA LYS A 126 -11.87 7.68 -47.44
C LYS A 126 -10.48 8.07 -46.90
N LYS A 127 -10.04 9.31 -47.13
CA LYS A 127 -8.76 9.80 -46.60
C LYS A 127 -8.72 9.79 -45.08
N ILE A 128 -9.77 10.28 -44.42
CA ILE A 128 -9.88 10.27 -42.95
C ILE A 128 -9.76 8.83 -42.43
N PHE A 129 -10.39 7.87 -43.09
CA PHE A 129 -10.32 6.46 -42.68
C PHE A 129 -8.91 5.88 -42.87
N ASP A 130 -8.21 6.24 -43.94
CA ASP A 130 -6.80 5.85 -44.14
C ASP A 130 -5.86 6.49 -43.09
N GLU A 131 -6.11 7.74 -42.71
CA GLU A 131 -5.40 8.40 -41.61
C GLU A 131 -5.62 7.69 -40.28
N ILE A 132 -6.87 7.32 -39.96
CA ILE A 132 -7.21 6.54 -38.76
C ILE A 132 -6.46 5.19 -38.77
N LYS A 133 -6.48 4.46 -39.89
CA LYS A 133 -5.73 3.19 -40.03
C LYS A 133 -4.23 3.39 -39.80
N SER A 134 -3.66 4.46 -40.34
CA SER A 134 -2.26 4.83 -40.14
C SER A 134 -1.94 5.13 -38.68
N LEU A 135 -2.80 5.89 -37.99
CA LEU A 135 -2.65 6.21 -36.57
C LEU A 135 -2.77 4.95 -35.69
N ILE A 136 -3.73 4.06 -35.96
CA ILE A 136 -3.87 2.76 -35.27
C ILE A 136 -2.58 1.94 -35.41
N LYS A 137 -2.02 1.86 -36.63
CA LYS A 137 -0.76 1.15 -36.88
C LYS A 137 0.42 1.77 -36.12
N LYS A 138 0.50 3.10 -36.05
CA LYS A 138 1.53 3.80 -35.26
C LYS A 138 1.38 3.50 -33.76
N SER A 139 0.16 3.56 -33.23
CA SER A 139 -0.14 3.21 -31.84
C SER A 139 0.28 1.79 -31.50
N ARG A 140 -0.02 0.80 -32.35
CA ARG A 140 0.40 -0.60 -32.16
C ARG A 140 1.92 -0.75 -31.99
N LYS A 141 2.70 -0.07 -32.85
CA LYS A 141 4.17 -0.06 -32.72
C LYS A 141 4.63 0.51 -31.37
N GLN A 142 3.95 1.53 -30.85
CA GLN A 142 4.25 2.08 -29.53
C GLN A 142 3.90 1.09 -28.41
N PHE A 143 2.78 0.38 -28.51
CA PHE A 143 2.45 -0.70 -27.58
C PHE A 143 3.51 -1.80 -27.57
N GLU A 144 3.99 -2.23 -28.75
CA GLU A 144 5.07 -3.24 -28.84
C GLU A 144 6.37 -2.77 -28.18
N ILE A 145 6.73 -1.49 -28.32
CA ILE A 145 7.90 -0.91 -27.64
C ILE A 145 7.72 -0.94 -26.12
N ILE A 146 6.55 -0.51 -25.62
CA ILE A 146 6.25 -0.50 -24.18
C ILE A 146 6.20 -1.92 -23.62
N ASP A 147 5.56 -2.86 -24.31
CA ASP A 147 5.50 -4.27 -23.93
C ASP A 147 6.91 -4.85 -23.78
N LYS A 148 7.82 -4.51 -24.70
CA LYS A 148 9.22 -4.91 -24.61
C LYS A 148 9.91 -4.27 -23.40
N GLN A 149 9.74 -2.97 -23.16
CA GLN A 149 10.33 -2.29 -22.01
C GLN A 149 9.89 -2.91 -20.67
N ILE A 150 8.60 -3.26 -20.53
CA ILE A 150 8.08 -3.90 -19.32
C ILE A 150 8.67 -5.30 -19.14
N ASN A 151 8.77 -6.08 -20.22
CA ASN A 151 9.37 -7.42 -20.20
C ASN A 151 10.88 -7.40 -19.93
N ASP A 152 11.57 -6.34 -20.34
CA ASP A 152 13.01 -6.17 -20.13
C ASP A 152 13.35 -5.75 -18.69
N TRP A 153 12.36 -5.33 -17.87
CA TRP A 153 12.60 -4.96 -16.47
C TRP A 153 13.04 -6.16 -15.62
N ASN A 154 14.24 -6.05 -15.04
CA ASN A 154 14.80 -7.03 -14.12
C ASN A 154 15.05 -6.37 -12.75
N TRP A 155 13.95 -6.06 -12.06
CA TRP A 155 13.94 -5.33 -10.77
C TRP A 155 14.43 -3.88 -10.82
N ASP A 156 14.45 -3.30 -12.02
CA ASP A 156 14.87 -1.93 -12.31
C ASP A 156 13.78 -1.10 -12.98
N ASP A 157 12.51 -1.48 -12.77
CA ASP A 157 11.37 -0.62 -13.10
C ASP A 157 11.48 0.74 -12.36
N PRO A 158 10.79 1.79 -12.84
CA PRO A 158 10.89 3.13 -12.24
C PRO A 158 10.67 3.18 -10.73
N ILE A 159 9.75 2.38 -10.18
CA ILE A 159 9.45 2.37 -8.74
C ILE A 159 10.58 1.68 -7.98
N SER A 160 10.99 0.48 -8.42
CA SER A 160 12.05 -0.28 -7.77
C SER A 160 13.39 0.46 -7.76
N ARG A 161 13.70 1.23 -8.82
CA ARG A 161 14.93 2.06 -8.87
C ARG A 161 14.95 3.15 -7.80
N GLU A 162 13.83 3.79 -7.52
CA GLU A 162 13.75 4.81 -6.48
C GLU A 162 13.74 4.17 -5.09
N TYR A 163 13.00 3.07 -4.93
CA TYR A 163 12.95 2.31 -3.67
C TYR A 163 14.32 1.76 -3.27
N LYS A 164 15.14 1.33 -4.23
CA LYS A 164 16.55 0.93 -3.99
C LYS A 164 17.40 2.04 -3.36
N LYS A 165 17.12 3.31 -3.66
CA LYS A 165 17.84 4.47 -3.09
C LYS A 165 17.30 4.83 -1.70
N ILE A 166 15.99 4.67 -1.50
CA ILE A 166 15.30 5.03 -0.27
C ILE A 166 15.51 3.96 0.80
N PHE A 167 15.06 2.73 0.57
CA PHE A 167 15.00 1.67 1.58
C PHE A 167 16.36 0.96 1.71
N THR A 168 17.20 1.48 2.60
CA THR A 168 18.51 0.93 2.96
C THR A 168 18.44 0.11 4.25
N LYS A 169 19.56 -0.49 4.66
CA LYS A 169 19.66 -1.35 5.84
C LYS A 169 19.19 -0.66 7.13
N GLU A 170 19.35 0.66 7.23
CA GLU A 170 18.97 1.45 8.40
C GLU A 170 17.45 1.66 8.49
N ILE A 171 16.74 1.56 7.36
CA ILE A 171 15.30 1.79 7.26
C ILE A 171 14.52 0.48 7.39
N ILE A 172 15.10 -0.63 6.93
CA ILE A 172 14.47 -1.95 6.98
C ILE A 172 14.77 -2.62 8.32
N ILE A 173 13.72 -2.84 9.12
CA ILE A 173 13.84 -3.39 10.48
C ILE A 173 13.36 -4.83 10.53
N GLU A 174 14.20 -5.74 11.01
CA GLU A 174 13.81 -7.11 11.35
C GLU A 174 13.29 -7.17 12.79
N ILE A 175 12.29 -8.02 13.00
CA ILE A 175 11.82 -8.38 14.35
C ILE A 175 12.91 -9.16 15.09
N SER A 176 13.07 -8.89 16.38
CA SER A 176 14.03 -9.58 17.24
C SER A 176 13.47 -10.84 17.90
N LYS A 177 12.14 -10.95 18.04
CA LYS A 177 11.46 -12.13 18.59
C LYS A 177 11.76 -13.41 17.79
N SER A 178 11.86 -14.52 18.52
CA SER A 178 12.01 -15.85 17.91
C SER A 178 10.76 -16.24 17.11
N ARG A 179 10.90 -17.15 16.15
CA ARG A 179 9.76 -17.62 15.35
C ARG A 179 8.75 -18.33 16.24
N GLU A 180 9.23 -19.08 17.22
CA GLU A 180 8.43 -19.82 18.20
C GLU A 180 7.59 -18.87 19.06
N ASP A 181 8.16 -17.74 19.49
CA ASP A 181 7.42 -16.73 20.26
C ASP A 181 6.33 -16.05 19.42
N VAL A 182 6.64 -15.73 18.15
CA VAL A 182 5.66 -15.11 17.24
C VAL A 182 4.51 -16.08 16.94
N VAL A 183 4.80 -17.37 16.72
CA VAL A 183 3.77 -18.39 16.49
C VAL A 183 2.90 -18.56 17.73
N LYS A 184 3.50 -18.63 18.92
CA LYS A 184 2.75 -18.74 20.18
C LYS A 184 1.86 -17.52 20.43
N ASP A 185 2.34 -16.31 20.13
CA ASP A 185 1.55 -15.08 20.19
C ASP A 185 0.38 -15.14 19.19
N LEU A 186 0.64 -15.56 17.95
CA LEU A 186 -0.41 -15.72 16.92
C LEU A 186 -1.50 -16.69 17.36
N GLU A 187 -1.14 -17.86 17.89
CA GLU A 187 -2.10 -18.84 18.40
C GLU A 187 -3.00 -18.25 19.49
N SER A 188 -2.41 -17.48 20.42
CA SER A 188 -3.17 -16.79 21.48
C SER A 188 -4.12 -15.74 20.89
N ARG A 189 -3.62 -14.91 19.96
CA ARG A 189 -4.41 -13.88 19.29
C ARG A 189 -5.58 -14.46 18.50
N ILE A 190 -5.36 -15.56 17.76
CA ILE A 190 -6.42 -16.31 17.07
C ILE A 190 -7.47 -16.80 18.06
N LYS A 191 -7.03 -17.44 19.15
CA LYS A 191 -7.92 -18.03 20.16
C LYS A 191 -8.80 -16.99 20.85
N TYR A 192 -8.26 -15.83 21.21
CA TYR A 192 -8.96 -14.78 21.95
C TYR A 192 -9.45 -13.60 21.09
N LYS A 193 -9.25 -13.67 19.76
CA LYS A 193 -9.67 -12.63 18.80
C LYS A 193 -9.04 -11.26 19.08
N ILE A 194 -7.76 -11.27 19.42
CA ILE A 194 -6.94 -10.09 19.72
C ILE A 194 -6.24 -9.65 18.43
N ALA A 195 -6.35 -8.37 18.07
CA ALA A 195 -5.67 -7.83 16.90
C ALA A 195 -4.16 -7.68 17.12
N PRO A 196 -3.35 -7.67 16.05
CA PRO A 196 -3.71 -8.01 14.68
C PRO A 196 -3.42 -9.49 14.34
N GLY A 197 -4.04 -10.00 13.27
CA GLY A 197 -3.74 -11.29 12.64
C GLY A 197 -4.80 -12.37 12.85
N TYR A 198 -5.69 -12.25 13.84
CA TYR A 198 -6.66 -13.30 14.16
C TYR A 198 -7.71 -13.54 13.07
N LYS A 199 -8.07 -12.50 12.29
CA LYS A 199 -9.07 -12.63 11.21
C LYS A 199 -8.51 -13.25 9.94
N ASP A 200 -7.20 -13.36 9.84
CA ASP A 200 -6.49 -13.88 8.68
C ASP A 200 -6.08 -15.35 8.85
N SER A 201 -6.63 -16.06 9.85
CA SER A 201 -6.45 -17.50 10.11
C SER A 201 -6.88 -18.44 8.97
N SER A 202 -7.40 -17.90 7.87
CA SER A 202 -7.72 -18.65 6.64
C SER A 202 -6.65 -18.49 5.54
N LYS A 203 -5.62 -17.66 5.75
CA LYS A 203 -4.51 -17.47 4.82
C LYS A 203 -3.46 -18.58 5.00
N ILE A 204 -2.64 -18.78 3.96
CA ILE A 204 -1.54 -19.78 3.92
C ILE A 204 -0.55 -19.60 5.09
N ASP A 205 -0.43 -18.39 5.61
CA ASP A 205 0.46 -18.04 6.72
C ASP A 205 -0.31 -17.62 7.99
N ASP A 206 -1.58 -17.98 8.11
CA ASP A 206 -2.45 -17.76 9.27
C ASP A 206 -2.51 -16.31 9.78
N GLY A 207 -2.21 -15.32 8.93
CA GLY A 207 -2.20 -13.90 9.34
C GLY A 207 -0.95 -13.47 10.08
N ILE A 208 0.11 -14.29 10.11
CA ILE A 208 1.38 -13.99 10.78
C ILE A 208 2.05 -12.72 10.24
N GLY A 209 1.78 -12.34 8.99
CA GLY A 209 2.34 -11.14 8.37
C GLY A 209 2.01 -9.87 9.15
N ASP A 210 0.73 -9.65 9.44
CA ASP A 210 0.23 -8.50 10.20
C ASP A 210 0.83 -8.47 11.61
N LEU A 211 0.93 -9.65 12.25
CA LEU A 211 1.54 -9.76 13.58
C LEU A 211 3.03 -9.42 13.57
N ILE A 212 3.79 -9.90 12.58
CA ILE A 212 5.23 -9.58 12.46
C ILE A 212 5.42 -8.07 12.24
N ILE A 213 4.58 -7.44 11.40
CA ILE A 213 4.59 -5.99 11.19
C ILE A 213 4.36 -5.27 12.53
N TRP A 214 3.31 -5.66 13.26
CA TRP A 214 2.96 -5.05 14.53
C TRP A 214 4.05 -5.22 15.60
N GLN A 215 4.59 -6.42 15.75
CA GLN A 215 5.68 -6.67 16.68
C GLN A 215 6.94 -5.88 16.33
N THR A 216 7.22 -5.67 15.05
CA THR A 216 8.33 -4.81 14.60
C THR A 216 8.08 -3.34 14.97
N ILE A 217 6.84 -2.86 14.86
CA ILE A 217 6.43 -1.51 15.28
C ILE A 217 6.64 -1.33 16.79
N LEU A 218 6.20 -2.30 17.60
CA LEU A 218 6.38 -2.27 19.06
C LEU A 218 7.87 -2.22 19.46
N GLU A 219 8.70 -3.08 18.86
CA GLU A 219 10.15 -3.09 19.12
C GLU A 219 10.83 -1.80 18.69
N LEU A 220 10.46 -1.24 17.53
CA LEU A 220 11.00 0.02 17.03
C LEU A 220 10.64 1.18 17.97
N GLY A 221 9.37 1.29 18.34
CA GLY A 221 8.86 2.29 19.25
C GLY A 221 9.55 2.27 20.61
N LYS A 222 9.72 1.07 21.17
CA LYS A 222 10.41 0.87 22.44
C LYS A 222 11.90 1.21 22.35
N LYS A 223 12.57 0.75 21.30
CA LYS A 223 14.01 0.95 21.09
C LYS A 223 14.35 2.43 20.93
N LEU A 224 13.53 3.17 20.19
CA LEU A 224 13.78 4.58 19.89
C LEU A 224 13.07 5.54 20.85
N LYS A 225 12.17 5.04 21.71
CA LYS A 225 11.35 5.81 22.66
C LYS A 225 10.60 6.94 21.93
N LYS A 226 9.88 6.54 20.89
CA LYS A 226 9.19 7.47 19.99
C LYS A 226 7.74 7.09 19.75
N ASP A 227 6.97 8.13 19.51
CA ASP A 227 5.66 8.08 18.88
C ASP A 227 5.78 7.52 17.45
N ILE A 228 4.82 6.70 17.01
CA ILE A 228 4.78 6.13 15.66
C ILE A 228 3.50 6.51 14.92
N ILE A 229 3.62 6.88 13.66
CA ILE A 229 2.52 6.91 12.70
C ILE A 229 2.71 5.71 11.75
N PHE A 230 1.81 4.74 11.84
CA PHE A 230 1.73 3.63 10.90
C PHE A 230 0.86 4.04 9.71
N VAL A 231 1.43 3.97 8.51
CA VAL A 231 0.77 4.33 7.27
C VAL A 231 0.31 3.05 6.58
N SER A 232 -1.00 2.86 6.49
CA SER A 232 -1.61 1.72 5.82
C SER A 232 -2.97 2.07 5.27
N ASN A 233 -3.27 1.60 4.06
CA ASN A 233 -4.63 1.60 3.51
C ASN A 233 -5.45 0.41 4.01
N GLU A 234 -4.91 -0.39 4.92
CA GLU A 234 -5.60 -1.54 5.47
C GLU A 234 -6.77 -1.06 6.31
N THR A 235 -7.97 -1.37 5.83
CA THR A 235 -9.18 -1.13 6.61
C THR A 235 -9.75 -2.43 7.12
N LYS A 236 -9.11 -3.61 6.95
CA LYS A 236 -9.62 -4.89 7.44
C LYS A 236 -10.13 -4.81 8.88
N ASN A 237 -11.12 -5.64 9.17
CA ASN A 237 -11.83 -5.66 10.45
C ASN A 237 -10.94 -6.04 11.66
N ASP A 238 -9.67 -6.38 11.44
CA ASP A 238 -8.73 -6.80 12.48
C ASP A 238 -8.10 -5.57 13.15
N TRP A 239 -7.66 -4.57 12.39
CA TRP A 239 -7.03 -3.36 12.94
C TRP A 239 -8.03 -2.28 13.35
N PHE A 240 -9.25 -2.28 12.80
CA PHE A 240 -10.25 -1.22 13.00
C PHE A 240 -11.60 -1.76 13.50
N HIS A 241 -12.28 -0.96 14.32
CA HIS A 241 -13.72 -1.10 14.53
C HIS A 241 -14.47 -0.61 13.28
N LYS A 242 -15.42 -1.43 12.80
CA LYS A 242 -16.27 -1.07 11.67
C LYS A 242 -17.74 -1.05 12.04
N GLN A 243 -18.46 -0.10 11.43
CA GLN A 243 -19.91 -0.09 11.35
C GLN A 243 -20.29 0.04 9.87
N ASP A 244 -21.14 -0.84 9.35
CA ASP A 244 -21.61 -0.80 7.95
C ASP A 244 -20.50 -0.65 6.89
N ASN A 245 -19.41 -1.41 7.05
CA ASN A 245 -18.18 -1.36 6.23
C ASN A 245 -17.36 -0.06 6.30
N ILE A 246 -17.77 0.91 7.12
CA ILE A 246 -17.02 2.13 7.40
C ILE A 246 -16.08 1.85 8.57
N ALA A 247 -14.78 2.02 8.36
CA ALA A 247 -13.79 1.99 9.44
C ALA A 247 -13.97 3.25 10.30
N LEU A 248 -14.28 3.07 11.58
CA LEU A 248 -14.52 4.18 12.52
C LEU A 248 -13.22 4.64 13.16
N TYR A 249 -12.53 3.76 13.88
CA TYR A 249 -11.26 4.02 14.53
C TYR A 249 -10.49 2.71 14.75
N PRO A 250 -9.15 2.75 14.88
CA PRO A 250 -8.36 1.56 15.16
C PRO A 250 -8.73 0.96 16.50
N ARG A 251 -8.52 -0.35 16.66
CA ARG A 251 -8.87 -1.03 17.91
C ARG A 251 -8.05 -0.51 19.08
N PHE A 252 -8.74 -0.26 20.19
CA PHE A 252 -8.12 0.27 21.40
C PHE A 252 -6.98 -0.61 21.93
N GLU A 253 -7.09 -1.94 21.80
CA GLU A 253 -6.04 -2.88 22.19
C GLU A 253 -4.68 -2.63 21.53
N LEU A 254 -4.64 -2.09 20.31
CA LEU A 254 -3.39 -1.72 19.63
C LEU A 254 -2.74 -0.47 20.25
N TYR A 255 -3.57 0.53 20.58
CA TYR A 255 -3.10 1.75 21.23
C TYR A 255 -2.55 1.44 22.63
N ASP A 256 -3.29 0.66 23.41
CA ASP A 256 -2.89 0.28 24.76
C ASP A 256 -1.66 -0.65 24.77
N GLU A 257 -1.60 -1.62 23.84
CA GLU A 257 -0.42 -2.50 23.70
C GLU A 257 0.83 -1.67 23.36
N TYR A 258 0.74 -0.72 22.43
CA TYR A 258 1.87 0.15 22.10
C TYR A 258 2.28 1.02 23.29
N ARG A 259 1.32 1.68 23.94
CA ARG A 259 1.57 2.51 25.13
C ARG A 259 2.28 1.72 26.23
N SER A 260 1.73 0.56 26.61
CA SER A 260 2.31 -0.31 27.64
C SER A 260 3.68 -0.84 27.24
N TYR A 261 3.88 -1.26 25.98
CA TYR A 261 5.14 -1.82 25.52
C TYR A 261 6.27 -0.78 25.42
N THR A 262 5.91 0.49 25.16
CA THR A 262 6.84 1.61 24.94
C THR A 262 6.94 2.57 26.13
N GLU A 263 6.30 2.24 27.25
CA GLU A 263 6.32 3.04 28.49
C GLU A 263 5.77 4.48 28.27
N GLY A 264 4.65 4.58 27.55
CA GLY A 264 3.89 5.84 27.41
C GLY A 264 4.06 6.59 26.08
N ASN A 265 4.59 5.96 25.02
CA ASN A 265 4.52 6.55 23.68
C ASN A 265 3.20 6.20 22.98
N CYS A 266 2.81 6.99 22.00
CA CYS A 266 1.59 6.83 21.23
C CYS A 266 1.85 6.23 19.85
N VAL A 267 0.86 5.51 19.33
CA VAL A 267 0.80 5.09 17.93
C VAL A 267 -0.42 5.74 17.29
N ASN A 268 -0.35 6.09 16.00
CA ASN A 268 -1.50 6.50 15.21
C ASN A 268 -1.50 5.79 13.86
N PHE A 269 -2.69 5.69 13.28
CA PHE A 269 -2.94 4.99 12.04
C PHE A 269 -3.50 5.96 11.02
N ILE A 270 -2.83 6.09 9.89
CA ILE A 270 -3.29 6.95 8.81
C ILE A 270 -3.29 6.20 7.49
N ASN A 271 -4.23 6.56 6.62
CA ASN A 271 -4.24 6.06 5.26
C ASN A 271 -3.28 6.86 4.37
N TYR A 272 -3.11 6.39 3.14
CA TYR A 272 -2.24 7.01 2.15
C TYR A 272 -2.61 8.47 1.84
N LEU A 273 -3.91 8.80 1.81
CA LEU A 273 -4.37 10.16 1.51
C LEU A 273 -3.96 11.12 2.63
N GLN A 274 -4.23 10.75 3.89
CA GLN A 274 -3.80 11.49 5.06
C GLN A 274 -2.27 11.66 5.10
N PHE A 275 -1.53 10.63 4.69
CA PHE A 275 -0.07 10.71 4.59
C PHE A 275 0.40 11.74 3.55
N LEU A 276 -0.25 11.81 2.37
CA LEU A 276 0.02 12.85 1.38
C LEU A 276 -0.36 14.25 1.87
N GLU A 277 -1.46 14.38 2.63
CA GLU A 277 -1.89 15.64 3.24
C GLU A 277 -0.85 16.16 4.25
N LEU A 278 -0.31 15.28 5.10
CA LEU A 278 0.79 15.60 6.02
C LEU A 278 2.05 16.04 5.28
N GLY A 279 2.33 15.42 4.13
CA GLY A 279 3.42 15.81 3.23
C GLY A 279 3.19 17.10 2.46
N LYS A 280 2.06 17.81 2.69
CA LYS A 280 1.65 19.04 2.01
C LYS A 280 1.57 18.91 0.49
N VAL A 281 1.18 17.73 0.00
CA VAL A 281 0.99 17.49 -1.44
C VAL A 281 -0.20 18.32 -1.94
N PRO A 282 -0.13 18.94 -3.14
CA PRO A 282 -1.23 19.75 -3.66
C PRO A 282 -2.53 18.96 -3.78
N LYS A 283 -3.66 19.56 -3.35
CA LYS A 283 -4.99 18.91 -3.34
C LYS A 283 -5.38 18.31 -4.69
N GLU A 284 -5.09 18.99 -5.79
CA GLU A 284 -5.32 18.49 -7.16
C GLU A 284 -4.66 17.14 -7.45
N THR A 285 -3.53 16.86 -6.79
CA THR A 285 -2.82 15.58 -6.94
C THR A 285 -3.41 14.51 -6.03
N ILE A 286 -3.92 14.89 -4.86
CA ILE A 286 -4.59 14.00 -3.89
C ILE A 286 -5.92 13.51 -4.46
N ASP A 287 -6.71 14.40 -5.07
CA ASP A 287 -8.03 14.02 -5.61
C ASP A 287 -7.91 13.02 -6.76
N ARG A 288 -6.85 13.10 -7.58
CA ARG A 288 -6.55 12.09 -8.62
C ARG A 288 -6.19 10.71 -8.09
N VAL A 289 -5.79 10.61 -6.82
CA VAL A 289 -5.50 9.34 -6.14
C VAL A 289 -6.78 8.73 -5.55
N LYS A 290 -7.80 9.54 -5.22
CA LYS A 290 -9.09 9.07 -4.67
C LYS A 290 -9.96 8.34 -5.69
N ASP A 291 -9.83 8.69 -6.97
CA ASP A 291 -10.70 8.18 -8.06
C ASP A 291 -10.24 6.84 -8.66
N LYS A 292 -9.29 6.13 -8.03
CA LYS A 292 -8.72 4.86 -8.52
C LYS A 292 -8.69 3.80 -7.43
#